data_AF-A0AAN6Y8H2-F1
#
_entry.id   AF-A0AAN6Y8H2-F1
#
_cell.length_a   1.000
_cell.length_b   1.000
_cell.length_c   1.000
_cell.angle_alpha   90.00
_cell.angle_beta   90.00
_cell.angle_gamma   90.00
#
_symmetry.space_group_name_H-M   'P 1'
#
loop_
_entity.id
_entity.type
_entity.pdbx_description
1 polymer ?
#
loop_
_entity_poly.entity_id
_entity_poly.type
_entity_poly.pdbx_seq_one_letter_code
_entity_poly.pdbx_strand_id
1 'polypeptide(L)'
;MTPPPYAPPDYAATGYDHGEEPSWKDRHSSLPKLALPAALLVGLGIAGGATYAVVAWVKSLQDNASIDGNMARWKAEAREKVYNACYFGCQNDCTDPNFAYDACAKTAQVKVKGINCDANGMWNWRGEDKYPDKCLEAVGRLLQGDELENVKNSYKSRLGLIALTIIAGIAAGVAVFFLWRRFTMSKQARAAAKGGRSSRARTWRPSTWRNPGEKNNTRSIPFSEEMGTQLRSRSPSPAPKFRTRSRSRSRSRSRSRSSSPSIRGGGGNGRKGFQLLTSLLAVFGHSSTARAYACTREKAVDQYFTLSTTASRPAIGGVIHGWLTDCKDKQDCKQSCHQSCKTVNGKTKCSDKCTKKCHTKTTTQRAPRSYVDDVASKVKACGFKLVDGLPGKGNMEAKFRVANPRIERDLWVQIRVTGFNVTDPNKTDDAVWCLYGIPGK
;
A
#
# COMPACT_ATOMS: atom_id res chain seq x y z
N MET A 1 23.44 -67.58 5.62
CA MET A 1 22.89 -67.70 4.25
C MET A 1 24.05 -67.60 3.30
N THR A 2 24.47 -68.78 2.85
CA THR A 2 25.67 -69.08 2.08
C THR A 2 25.39 -68.94 0.58
N PRO A 3 26.35 -68.47 -0.22
CA PRO A 3 26.21 -68.39 -1.67
C PRO A 3 26.37 -69.79 -2.31
N PRO A 4 25.58 -70.15 -3.34
CA PRO A 4 25.89 -71.30 -4.20
C PRO A 4 26.86 -70.93 -5.34
N PRO A 5 27.49 -71.94 -5.96
CA PRO A 5 28.87 -71.87 -6.43
C PRO A 5 29.04 -71.60 -7.93
N TYR A 6 30.28 -71.20 -8.25
CA TYR A 6 30.87 -71.06 -9.57
C TYR A 6 30.92 -72.41 -10.32
N ALA A 7 30.52 -72.42 -11.59
CA ALA A 7 30.85 -73.47 -12.56
C ALA A 7 31.18 -72.81 -13.92
N PRO A 8 32.38 -73.04 -14.49
CA PRO A 8 32.68 -72.69 -15.88
C PRO A 8 32.16 -73.80 -16.81
N PRO A 9 31.78 -73.50 -18.06
CA PRO A 9 32.63 -74.03 -19.13
C PRO A 9 32.70 -73.22 -20.45
N ASP A 10 33.80 -73.51 -21.14
CA ASP A 10 33.98 -73.72 -22.57
C ASP A 10 33.96 -72.57 -23.58
N TYR A 11 35.18 -72.27 -24.02
CA TYR A 11 35.53 -71.58 -25.24
C TYR A 11 35.12 -72.43 -26.45
N ALA A 12 34.12 -71.98 -27.20
CA ALA A 12 33.86 -72.42 -28.56
C ALA A 12 33.96 -71.21 -29.49
N ALA A 13 35.11 -71.09 -30.15
CA ALA A 13 35.33 -70.19 -31.27
C ALA A 13 34.51 -70.69 -32.47
N THR A 14 33.48 -69.97 -32.89
CA THR A 14 32.90 -70.10 -34.23
C THR A 14 32.34 -68.75 -34.71
N GLY A 15 32.69 -68.40 -35.95
CA GLY A 15 31.84 -67.63 -36.85
C GLY A 15 31.75 -66.12 -36.64
N TYR A 16 32.68 -65.38 -37.23
CA TYR A 16 32.37 -64.04 -37.74
C TYR A 16 31.38 -64.20 -38.89
N ASP A 17 30.09 -64.02 -38.60
CA ASP A 17 29.06 -63.83 -39.62
C ASP A 17 28.73 -62.34 -39.70
N HIS A 18 29.02 -61.75 -40.85
CA HIS A 18 28.71 -60.36 -41.19
C HIS A 18 27.20 -60.23 -41.47
N GLY A 19 26.40 -60.36 -40.41
CA GLY A 19 24.96 -60.14 -40.43
C GLY A 19 24.64 -58.65 -40.39
N GLU A 20 24.27 -58.12 -41.55
CA GLU A 20 23.33 -57.01 -41.79
C GLU A 20 23.32 -55.87 -40.76
N GLU A 21 23.89 -54.72 -41.15
CA GLU A 21 23.63 -53.43 -40.50
C GLU A 21 22.11 -53.23 -40.37
N PRO A 22 21.54 -53.13 -39.16
CA PRO A 22 20.15 -52.76 -39.02
C PRO A 22 19.97 -51.37 -39.62
N SER A 23 19.21 -51.32 -40.72
CA SER A 23 18.74 -50.10 -41.34
C SER A 23 17.92 -49.29 -40.33
N TRP A 24 18.60 -48.39 -39.60
CA TRP A 24 17.98 -47.37 -38.74
C TRP A 24 17.27 -46.26 -39.53
N LYS A 25 17.02 -46.47 -40.83
CA LYS A 25 16.26 -45.54 -41.66
C LYS A 25 14.82 -45.45 -41.13
N ASP A 26 14.49 -44.25 -40.71
CA ASP A 26 13.14 -43.70 -40.68
C ASP A 26 12.16 -44.25 -39.65
N ARG A 27 12.61 -44.51 -38.42
CA ARG A 27 11.72 -44.25 -37.27
C ARG A 27 11.69 -42.75 -37.02
N HIS A 28 10.88 -42.04 -37.81
CA HIS A 28 10.37 -40.72 -37.46
C HIS A 28 9.58 -40.88 -36.15
N SER A 29 10.31 -40.85 -35.04
CA SER A 29 9.78 -40.94 -33.69
C SER A 29 8.72 -39.85 -33.54
N SER A 30 7.48 -40.26 -33.35
CA SER A 30 6.34 -39.40 -33.06
C SER A 30 6.42 -38.77 -31.65
N LEU A 31 7.39 -39.22 -30.84
CA LEU A 31 7.72 -38.77 -29.49
C LEU A 31 7.88 -37.24 -29.29
N PRO A 32 8.52 -36.44 -30.18
CA PRO A 32 8.66 -35.01 -29.96
C PRO A 32 7.34 -34.23 -30.12
N LYS A 33 6.30 -34.83 -30.72
CA LYS A 33 4.96 -34.21 -30.80
C LYS A 33 4.19 -34.34 -29.48
N LEU A 34 4.49 -35.35 -28.65
CA LEU A 34 3.83 -35.59 -27.37
C LEU A 34 4.51 -34.90 -26.18
N ALA A 35 5.81 -34.57 -26.30
CA ALA A 35 6.58 -33.94 -25.23
C ALA A 35 5.99 -32.59 -24.76
N LEU A 36 5.40 -31.82 -25.68
CA LEU A 36 4.82 -30.52 -25.36
C LEU A 36 3.51 -30.60 -24.56
N PRO A 37 2.48 -31.35 -25.00
CA PRO A 37 1.29 -31.56 -24.20
C PRO A 37 1.59 -32.22 -22.85
N ALA A 38 2.53 -33.19 -22.81
CA ALA A 38 2.95 -33.80 -21.55
C ALA A 38 3.58 -32.77 -20.59
N ALA A 39 4.49 -31.91 -21.06
CA ALA A 39 5.09 -30.87 -20.24
C ALA A 39 4.07 -29.82 -19.75
N LEU A 40 3.07 -29.48 -20.57
CA LEU A 40 1.99 -28.59 -20.17
C LEU A 40 1.10 -29.22 -19.10
N LEU A 41 0.74 -30.50 -19.24
CA LEU A 41 -0.05 -31.22 -18.24
C LEU A 41 0.69 -31.34 -16.91
N VAL A 42 1.98 -31.67 -16.93
CA VAL A 42 2.81 -31.71 -15.72
C VAL A 42 2.92 -30.32 -15.09
N GLY A 43 3.16 -29.28 -15.89
CA GLY A 43 3.21 -27.90 -15.40
C GLY A 43 1.90 -27.43 -14.77
N LEU A 44 0.76 -27.75 -15.39
CA LEU A 44 -0.57 -27.46 -14.85
C LEU A 44 -0.86 -28.27 -13.59
N GLY A 45 -0.43 -29.53 -13.53
CA GLY A 45 -0.57 -30.38 -12.34
C GLY A 45 0.23 -29.83 -11.15
N ILE A 46 1.48 -29.44 -11.37
CA ILE A 46 2.32 -28.83 -10.33
C ILE A 46 1.73 -27.48 -9.90
N ALA A 47 1.33 -26.62 -10.84
CA ALA A 47 0.74 -25.33 -10.52
C ALA A 47 -0.59 -25.48 -9.77
N GLY A 48 -1.46 -26.40 -10.20
CA GLY A 48 -2.73 -26.71 -9.55
C GLY A 48 -2.53 -27.28 -8.15
N GLY A 49 -1.65 -28.27 -8.00
CA GLY A 49 -1.31 -28.88 -6.72
C GLY A 49 -0.68 -27.88 -5.74
N ALA A 50 0.26 -27.06 -6.19
CA ALA A 50 0.86 -26.00 -5.38
C ALA A 50 -0.17 -24.93 -4.97
N THR A 51 -1.06 -24.52 -5.89
CA THR A 51 -2.12 -23.56 -5.57
C THR A 51 -3.08 -24.13 -4.54
N TYR A 52 -3.49 -25.40 -4.69
CA TYR A 52 -4.36 -26.07 -3.72
C TYR A 52 -3.70 -26.19 -2.35
N ALA A 53 -2.42 -26.61 -2.29
CA ALA A 53 -1.68 -26.71 -1.04
C ALA A 53 -1.56 -25.36 -0.33
N VAL A 54 -1.29 -24.28 -1.08
CA VAL A 54 -1.24 -22.92 -0.53
C VAL A 54 -2.61 -22.48 0.00
N VAL A 55 -3.69 -22.71 -0.76
CA VAL A 55 -5.04 -22.33 -0.32
C VAL A 55 -5.46 -23.12 0.92
N ALA A 56 -5.20 -24.43 0.97
CA ALA A 56 -5.47 -25.26 2.13
C ALA A 56 -4.67 -24.82 3.36
N TRP A 57 -3.39 -24.50 3.18
CA TRP A 57 -2.53 -23.97 4.25
C TRP A 57 -3.04 -22.62 4.77
N VAL A 58 -3.39 -21.68 3.89
CA VAL A 58 -3.95 -20.38 4.32
C VAL A 58 -5.29 -20.56 5.03
N LYS A 59 -6.14 -21.48 4.56
CA LYS A 59 -7.40 -21.80 5.26
C LYS A 59 -7.14 -22.33 6.67
N SER A 60 -6.17 -23.23 6.82
CA SER A 60 -5.74 -23.70 8.14
C SER A 60 -5.21 -22.56 9.03
N LEU A 61 -4.43 -21.61 8.48
CA LEU A 61 -4.00 -20.43 9.22
C LEU A 61 -5.18 -19.54 9.63
N GLN A 62 -6.20 -19.42 8.78
CA GLN A 62 -7.40 -18.65 9.08
C GLN A 62 -8.26 -19.31 10.17
N ASP A 63 -8.38 -20.63 10.14
CA ASP A 63 -9.13 -21.41 11.12
C ASP A 63 -8.39 -21.46 12.48
N ASN A 64 -7.06 -21.45 12.45
CA ASN A 64 -6.20 -21.40 13.62
C ASN A 64 -5.85 -19.97 14.08
N ALA A 65 -6.38 -18.94 13.41
CA ALA A 65 -6.17 -17.56 13.81
C ALA A 65 -6.90 -17.32 15.14
N SER A 66 -6.15 -17.46 16.23
CA SER A 66 -6.62 -17.10 17.56
C SER A 66 -6.09 -15.73 17.93
N ILE A 67 -6.93 -14.98 18.64
CA ILE A 67 -6.55 -13.75 19.30
C ILE A 67 -6.45 -14.05 20.79
N ASP A 68 -5.61 -13.28 21.48
CA ASP A 68 -5.51 -13.31 22.93
C ASP A 68 -6.91 -13.32 23.58
N GLY A 69 -7.22 -14.41 24.27
CA GLY A 69 -8.49 -14.59 24.97
C GLY A 69 -8.59 -13.81 26.27
N ASN A 70 -7.54 -13.10 26.67
CA ASN A 70 -7.48 -12.37 27.93
C ASN A 70 -8.41 -11.14 27.92
N MET A 71 -9.57 -11.28 28.56
CA MET A 71 -10.57 -10.21 28.66
C MET A 71 -10.04 -8.96 29.40
N ALA A 72 -9.09 -9.11 30.33
CA ALA A 72 -8.53 -7.96 31.04
C ALA A 72 -7.79 -7.00 30.09
N ARG A 73 -7.06 -7.56 29.12
CA ARG A 73 -6.43 -6.79 28.05
C ARG A 73 -7.47 -6.05 27.21
N TRP A 74 -8.54 -6.74 26.79
CA TRP A 74 -9.58 -6.12 25.95
C TRP A 74 -10.39 -5.06 26.69
N LYS A 75 -10.59 -5.20 28.00
CA LYS A 75 -11.17 -4.13 28.84
C LYS A 75 -10.26 -2.90 28.90
N ALA A 76 -8.96 -3.10 29.07
CA ALA A 76 -7.98 -2.01 29.04
C ALA A 76 -7.94 -1.33 27.66
N GLU A 77 -7.97 -2.10 26.57
CA GLU A 77 -8.06 -1.57 25.21
C GLU A 77 -9.38 -0.84 24.95
N ALA A 78 -10.52 -1.35 25.45
CA ALA A 78 -11.81 -0.67 25.37
C ALA A 78 -11.80 0.68 26.08
N ARG A 79 -11.19 0.73 27.27
CA ARG A 79 -11.00 1.96 28.02
C ARG A 79 -10.18 2.97 27.21
N GLU A 80 -9.06 2.55 26.66
CA GLU A 80 -8.12 3.47 26.00
C GLU A 80 -8.55 3.84 24.57
N LYS A 81 -8.84 2.86 23.73
CA LYS A 81 -9.09 3.08 22.29
C LYS A 81 -10.51 3.52 21.97
N VAL A 82 -11.47 3.29 22.86
CA VAL A 82 -12.89 3.56 22.57
C VAL A 82 -13.43 4.62 23.52
N TYR A 83 -13.40 4.36 24.83
CA TYR A 83 -13.91 5.33 25.79
C TYR A 83 -13.02 6.58 25.82
N ASN A 84 -11.74 6.48 26.17
CA ASN A 84 -10.85 7.64 26.25
C ASN A 84 -10.78 8.39 24.91
N ALA A 85 -10.74 7.68 23.78
CA ALA A 85 -10.86 8.29 22.45
C ALA A 85 -12.18 9.06 22.25
N CYS A 86 -13.31 8.50 22.67
CA CYS A 86 -14.60 9.20 22.61
C CYS A 86 -14.66 10.43 23.53
N TYR A 87 -14.06 10.37 24.72
CA TYR A 87 -14.14 11.42 25.75
C TYR A 87 -13.12 12.54 25.57
N PHE A 88 -11.87 12.18 25.40
CA PHE A 88 -10.77 13.13 25.25
C PHE A 88 -10.57 13.52 23.79
N GLY A 89 -11.25 12.83 22.86
CA GLY A 89 -11.02 13.00 21.45
C GLY A 89 -9.62 12.55 21.12
N CYS A 90 -9.05 13.18 20.10
CA CYS A 90 -7.64 13.05 19.84
C CYS A 90 -6.85 14.07 20.67
N GLN A 91 -5.85 13.61 21.43
CA GLN A 91 -5.05 14.49 22.28
C GLN A 91 -4.06 15.37 21.49
N ASN A 92 -3.65 14.92 20.30
CA ASN A 92 -2.69 15.60 19.42
C ASN A 92 -3.33 15.78 18.04
N ASP A 93 -3.35 17.00 17.48
CA ASP A 93 -3.85 17.37 16.14
C ASP A 93 -4.13 16.18 15.20
N CYS A 94 -5.33 15.61 15.31
CA CYS A 94 -5.66 14.41 14.56
C CYS A 94 -5.91 14.75 13.10
N THR A 95 -5.41 13.91 12.21
CA THR A 95 -5.70 13.99 10.77
C THR A 95 -7.05 13.41 10.41
N ASP A 96 -7.63 12.58 11.27
CA ASP A 96 -8.94 11.98 11.09
C ASP A 96 -10.01 12.69 11.95
N PRO A 97 -10.90 13.48 11.35
CA PRO A 97 -12.00 14.13 12.08
C PRO A 97 -13.05 13.13 12.59
N ASN A 98 -13.08 11.89 12.09
CA ASN A 98 -14.01 10.87 12.54
C ASN A 98 -13.52 10.11 13.77
N PHE A 99 -12.26 10.31 14.22
CA PHE A 99 -11.65 9.52 15.28
C PHE A 99 -12.53 9.41 16.54
N ALA A 100 -12.96 10.54 17.09
CA ALA A 100 -13.82 10.53 18.26
C ALA A 100 -15.25 10.05 17.94
N TYR A 101 -15.75 10.36 16.74
CA TYR A 101 -17.08 9.94 16.30
C TYR A 101 -17.20 8.43 16.19
N ASP A 102 -16.25 7.77 15.56
CA ASP A 102 -16.22 6.32 15.40
C ASP A 102 -16.04 5.62 16.75
N ALA A 103 -15.20 6.18 17.62
CA ALA A 103 -15.03 5.70 18.99
C ALA A 103 -16.34 5.79 19.79
N CYS A 104 -17.01 6.96 19.76
CA CYS A 104 -18.29 7.12 20.44
C CYS A 104 -19.38 6.23 19.83
N ALA A 105 -19.45 6.13 18.51
CA ALA A 105 -20.40 5.26 17.80
C ALA A 105 -20.22 3.79 18.20
N LYS A 106 -18.98 3.33 18.40
CA LYS A 106 -18.69 1.99 18.92
C LYS A 106 -19.30 1.74 20.29
N THR A 107 -19.22 2.70 21.21
CA THR A 107 -19.84 2.55 22.54
C THR A 107 -21.37 2.46 22.46
N ALA A 108 -21.99 3.20 21.53
CA ALA A 108 -23.44 3.18 21.31
C ALA A 108 -23.96 1.87 20.67
N GLN A 109 -23.09 1.08 20.02
CA GLN A 109 -23.45 -0.23 19.48
C GLN A 109 -23.68 -1.28 20.59
N VAL A 110 -23.10 -1.07 21.77
CA VAL A 110 -23.18 -2.00 22.89
C VAL A 110 -24.47 -1.78 23.69
N LYS A 111 -25.31 -2.82 23.75
CA LYS A 111 -26.53 -2.83 24.57
C LYS A 111 -26.37 -3.81 25.73
N VAL A 112 -26.13 -3.29 26.93
CA VAL A 112 -26.13 -4.07 28.17
C VAL A 112 -27.46 -3.83 28.90
N LYS A 113 -28.15 -4.89 29.31
CA LYS A 113 -29.45 -4.79 29.96
C LYS A 113 -29.34 -3.94 31.24
N GLY A 114 -30.08 -2.83 31.30
CA GLY A 114 -30.16 -1.94 32.45
C GLY A 114 -28.95 -1.01 32.66
N ILE A 115 -28.00 -0.97 31.72
CA ILE A 115 -26.82 -0.10 31.82
C ILE A 115 -26.64 0.65 30.50
N ASN A 116 -26.59 1.98 30.56
CA ASN A 116 -26.23 2.79 29.41
C ASN A 116 -24.71 2.75 29.20
N CYS A 117 -24.26 2.18 28.08
CA CYS A 117 -22.85 2.13 27.71
C CYS A 117 -22.45 3.19 26.69
N ASP A 118 -23.41 4.00 26.20
CA ASP A 118 -23.16 5.06 25.23
C ASP A 118 -22.38 6.21 25.87
N ALA A 119 -21.11 6.35 25.48
CA ALA A 119 -20.23 7.38 25.99
C ALA A 119 -20.71 8.80 25.65
N ASN A 120 -21.53 8.97 24.59
CA ASN A 120 -22.15 10.27 24.31
C ASN A 120 -23.12 10.69 25.42
N GLY A 121 -23.75 9.75 26.13
CA GLY A 121 -24.63 10.04 27.26
C GLY A 121 -23.91 10.17 28.59
N MET A 122 -22.62 9.83 28.64
CA MET A 122 -21.84 9.73 29.88
C MET A 122 -20.70 10.76 29.96
N TRP A 123 -20.57 11.64 28.96
CA TRP A 123 -19.43 12.55 28.75
C TRP A 123 -19.01 13.37 29.99
N ASN A 124 -19.97 13.74 30.83
CA ASN A 124 -19.82 14.57 32.02
C ASN A 124 -19.60 13.78 33.34
N TRP A 125 -19.54 12.44 33.31
CA TRP A 125 -19.36 11.62 34.52
C TRP A 125 -17.96 11.84 35.14
N ARG A 126 -17.89 11.82 36.48
CA ARG A 126 -16.66 11.96 37.26
C ARG A 126 -16.26 10.61 37.90
N GLY A 127 -14.97 10.43 38.18
CA GLY A 127 -14.44 9.32 38.99
C GLY A 127 -13.64 8.26 38.22
N GLU A 128 -13.00 7.36 38.97
CA GLU A 128 -12.25 6.21 38.42
C GLU A 128 -13.17 5.12 37.86
N ASP A 129 -14.41 5.04 38.36
CA ASP A 129 -15.46 4.12 37.91
C ASP A 129 -16.32 4.67 36.76
N LYS A 130 -15.76 5.63 35.99
CA LYS A 130 -16.43 6.31 34.89
C LYS A 130 -17.03 5.36 33.85
N TYR A 131 -16.46 4.16 33.75
CA TYR A 131 -16.87 3.13 32.79
C TYR A 131 -17.26 1.86 33.57
N PRO A 132 -18.56 1.51 33.64
CA PRO A 132 -18.99 0.27 34.27
C PRO A 132 -18.27 -0.93 33.66
N ASP A 133 -17.78 -1.84 34.50
CA ASP A 133 -16.96 -2.98 34.06
C ASP A 133 -17.68 -3.86 33.02
N LYS A 134 -19.01 -3.99 33.13
CA LYS A 134 -19.87 -4.68 32.14
C LYS A 134 -19.85 -4.02 30.76
N CYS A 135 -19.78 -2.69 30.70
CA CYS A 135 -19.66 -1.96 29.43
C CYS A 135 -18.26 -2.14 28.82
N LEU A 136 -17.21 -2.07 29.64
CA LEU A 136 -15.84 -2.33 29.19
C LEU A 136 -15.68 -3.76 28.64
N GLU A 137 -16.30 -4.74 29.29
CA GLU A 137 -16.29 -6.13 28.81
C GLU A 137 -16.98 -6.26 27.45
N ALA A 138 -18.18 -5.67 27.31
CA ALA A 138 -18.95 -5.78 26.08
C ALA A 138 -18.29 -5.04 24.90
N VAL A 139 -17.73 -3.85 25.12
CA VAL A 139 -16.91 -3.15 24.11
C VAL A 139 -15.62 -3.93 23.83
N GLY A 140 -15.00 -4.53 24.85
CA GLY A 140 -13.82 -5.38 24.70
C GLY A 140 -14.07 -6.58 23.78
N ARG A 141 -15.23 -7.24 23.90
CA ARG A 141 -15.65 -8.32 22.99
C ARG A 141 -15.84 -7.83 21.55
N LEU A 142 -16.40 -6.62 21.36
CA LEU A 142 -16.50 -6.02 20.03
C LEU A 142 -15.11 -5.79 19.42
N LEU A 143 -14.18 -5.22 20.19
CA LEU A 143 -12.81 -5.00 19.73
C LEU A 143 -12.08 -6.30 19.39
N GLN A 144 -12.27 -7.33 20.20
CA GLN A 144 -11.73 -8.67 19.95
C GLN A 144 -12.27 -9.25 18.63
N GLY A 145 -13.57 -9.06 18.36
CA GLY A 145 -14.22 -9.46 17.11
C GLY A 145 -13.65 -8.72 15.90
N ASP A 146 -13.51 -7.41 15.99
CA ASP A 146 -12.96 -6.57 14.91
C ASP A 146 -11.50 -6.93 14.60
N GLU A 147 -10.68 -7.16 15.63
CA GLU A 147 -9.29 -7.57 15.42
C GLU A 147 -9.21 -8.94 14.76
N LEU A 148 -10.12 -9.87 15.11
CA LEU A 148 -10.18 -11.19 14.49
C LEU A 148 -10.56 -11.08 13.02
N GLU A 149 -11.52 -10.22 12.70
CA GLU A 149 -11.90 -9.95 11.32
C GLU A 149 -10.77 -9.28 10.54
N ASN A 150 -10.05 -8.32 11.13
CA ASN A 150 -8.90 -7.67 10.51
C ASN A 150 -7.78 -8.67 10.20
N VAL A 151 -7.47 -9.57 11.13
CA VAL A 151 -6.50 -10.64 10.91
C VAL A 151 -6.95 -11.56 9.77
N LYS A 152 -8.22 -11.98 9.76
CA LYS A 152 -8.80 -12.79 8.66
C LYS A 152 -8.74 -12.07 7.31
N ASN A 153 -9.05 -10.78 7.27
CA ASN A 153 -9.02 -9.98 6.04
C ASN A 153 -7.58 -9.74 5.55
N SER A 154 -6.62 -9.59 6.45
CA SER A 154 -5.19 -9.52 6.11
C SER A 154 -4.72 -10.82 5.43
N TYR A 155 -5.14 -11.99 5.93
CA TYR A 155 -4.87 -13.27 5.26
C TYR A 155 -5.51 -13.37 3.88
N LYS A 156 -6.77 -12.95 3.71
CA LYS A 156 -7.43 -12.91 2.39
C LYS A 156 -6.69 -12.02 1.39
N SER A 157 -6.21 -10.86 1.83
CA SER A 157 -5.42 -9.95 1.00
C SER A 157 -4.09 -10.59 0.56
N ARG A 158 -3.38 -11.25 1.48
CA ARG A 158 -2.15 -11.99 1.15
C ARG A 158 -2.42 -13.15 0.20
N LEU A 159 -3.52 -13.87 0.37
CA LEU A 159 -3.93 -14.94 -0.56
C LEU A 159 -4.19 -14.39 -1.96
N GLY A 160 -4.88 -13.25 -2.06
CA GLY A 160 -5.08 -12.56 -3.34
C GLY A 160 -3.76 -12.20 -4.04
N LEU A 161 -2.76 -11.75 -3.27
CA LEU A 161 -1.43 -11.45 -3.81
C LEU A 161 -0.70 -12.71 -4.28
N ILE A 162 -0.76 -13.81 -3.52
CA ILE A 162 -0.14 -15.10 -3.93
C ILE A 162 -0.83 -15.67 -5.17
N ALA A 163 -2.16 -15.61 -5.24
CA ALA A 163 -2.88 -16.04 -6.43
C ALA A 163 -2.48 -15.21 -7.66
N LEU A 164 -2.30 -13.89 -7.50
CA LEU A 164 -1.86 -13.00 -8.57
C LEU A 164 -0.43 -13.33 -9.04
N THR A 165 0.50 -13.63 -8.13
CA THR A 165 1.88 -14.00 -8.51
C THR A 165 1.93 -15.34 -9.25
N ILE A 166 1.10 -16.32 -8.87
CA ILE A 166 0.99 -17.60 -9.59
C ILE A 166 0.48 -17.36 -11.01
N ILE A 167 -0.59 -16.58 -11.19
CA ILE A 167 -1.13 -16.24 -12.51
C ILE A 167 -0.09 -15.50 -13.36
N ALA A 168 0.62 -14.54 -12.76
CA ALA A 168 1.69 -13.80 -13.43
C ALA A 168 2.85 -14.72 -13.86
N GLY A 169 3.23 -15.69 -13.01
CA GLY A 169 4.24 -16.70 -13.32
C GLY A 169 3.84 -17.58 -14.50
N ILE A 170 2.59 -18.05 -14.55
CA ILE A 170 2.06 -18.84 -15.67
C ILE A 170 2.08 -18.00 -16.96
N ALA A 171 1.59 -16.76 -16.91
CA ALA A 171 1.59 -15.86 -18.06
C ALA A 171 3.01 -15.57 -18.58
N ALA A 172 3.96 -15.34 -17.68
CA ALA A 172 5.37 -15.15 -18.03
C ALA A 172 5.97 -16.41 -18.66
N GLY A 173 5.71 -17.59 -18.11
CA GLY A 173 6.15 -18.87 -18.67
C GLY A 173 5.61 -19.11 -20.08
N VAL A 174 4.33 -18.84 -20.31
CA VAL A 174 3.69 -18.90 -21.63
C VAL A 174 4.37 -17.92 -22.61
N ALA A 175 4.63 -16.68 -22.18
CA ALA A 175 5.30 -15.69 -23.01
C ALA A 175 6.73 -16.11 -23.40
N VAL A 176 7.53 -16.61 -22.45
CA VAL A 176 8.88 -17.12 -22.68
C VAL A 176 8.85 -18.30 -23.65
N PHE A 177 7.89 -19.22 -23.48
CA PHE A 177 7.71 -20.36 -24.38
C PHE A 177 7.44 -19.92 -25.83
N PHE A 178 6.54 -18.95 -26.03
CA PHE A 178 6.25 -18.42 -27.38
C PHE A 178 7.47 -17.73 -28.01
N LEU A 179 8.24 -16.98 -27.21
CA LEU A 179 9.49 -16.36 -27.68
C LEU A 179 10.50 -17.43 -28.11
N TRP A 180 10.73 -18.45 -27.27
CA TRP A 180 11.64 -19.54 -27.57
C TRP A 180 11.24 -20.30 -28.83
N ARG A 181 9.95 -20.64 -28.98
CA ARG A 181 9.41 -21.30 -30.19
C ARG A 181 9.64 -20.47 -31.45
N ARG A 182 9.49 -19.15 -31.37
CA ARG A 182 9.77 -18.25 -32.50
C ARG A 182 11.26 -18.24 -32.87
N PHE A 183 12.15 -18.29 -31.88
CA PHE A 183 13.59 -18.36 -32.11
C PHE A 183 14.03 -19.70 -32.72
N THR A 184 13.53 -20.83 -32.23
CA THR A 184 13.89 -22.16 -32.75
C THR A 184 13.41 -22.35 -34.20
N MET A 185 12.18 -21.94 -34.51
CA MET A 185 11.65 -21.94 -35.88
C MET A 185 12.51 -21.07 -36.82
N SER A 186 12.98 -19.92 -36.35
CA SER A 186 13.86 -19.06 -37.15
C SER A 186 15.24 -19.69 -37.43
N LYS A 187 15.78 -20.46 -36.47
CA LYS A 187 17.03 -21.20 -36.67
C LYS A 187 16.86 -22.36 -37.64
N GLN A 188 15.78 -23.13 -37.54
CA GLN A 188 15.49 -24.24 -38.46
C GLN A 188 15.30 -23.73 -39.89
N ALA A 189 14.56 -22.63 -40.09
CA ALA A 189 14.43 -22.00 -41.40
C ALA A 189 15.78 -21.54 -41.98
N ARG A 190 16.66 -20.99 -41.14
CA ARG A 190 18.03 -20.61 -41.56
C ARG A 190 18.93 -21.82 -41.86
N ALA A 191 18.79 -22.92 -41.12
CA ALA A 191 19.54 -24.14 -41.36
C ALA A 191 19.12 -24.82 -42.66
N ALA A 192 17.80 -24.91 -42.92
CA ALA A 192 17.25 -25.40 -44.19
C ALA A 192 17.73 -24.55 -45.39
N ALA A 193 17.76 -23.22 -45.24
CA ALA A 193 18.28 -22.32 -46.28
C ALA A 193 19.79 -22.49 -46.53
N LYS A 194 20.59 -22.90 -45.53
CA LYS A 194 22.02 -23.17 -45.70
C LYS A 194 22.29 -24.54 -46.34
N GLY A 195 21.47 -25.56 -46.06
CA GLY A 195 21.60 -26.90 -46.66
C GLY A 195 21.43 -26.91 -48.18
N GLY A 196 20.61 -26.02 -48.74
CA GLY A 196 20.38 -25.92 -50.18
C GLY A 196 21.51 -25.28 -51.00
N ARG A 197 22.59 -24.78 -50.37
CA ARG A 197 23.71 -24.11 -51.07
C ARG A 197 24.98 -24.95 -51.20
N SER A 198 25.00 -26.18 -50.68
CA SER A 198 26.23 -27.00 -50.64
C SER A 198 26.53 -27.82 -51.90
N SER A 199 25.68 -27.80 -52.93
CA SER A 199 25.86 -28.64 -54.14
C SER A 199 26.31 -27.88 -55.39
N ARG A 200 26.52 -26.55 -55.33
CA ARG A 200 27.14 -25.82 -56.46
C ARG A 200 28.62 -25.61 -56.20
N ALA A 201 29.40 -26.45 -56.88
CA ALA A 201 30.76 -26.22 -57.35
C ALA A 201 31.74 -25.61 -56.34
N ARG A 202 32.55 -26.50 -55.76
CA ARG A 202 33.92 -26.18 -55.35
C ARG A 202 34.71 -25.74 -56.60
N THR A 203 34.54 -24.49 -57.04
CA THR A 203 35.55 -23.84 -57.87
C THR A 203 36.70 -23.48 -56.96
N TRP A 204 37.78 -24.22 -57.12
CA TRP A 204 39.12 -23.92 -56.62
C TRP A 204 39.42 -22.43 -56.82
N ARG A 205 39.59 -21.68 -55.73
CA ARG A 205 40.21 -20.36 -55.77
C ARG A 205 41.69 -20.50 -55.41
N PRO A 206 42.61 -19.98 -56.23
CA PRO A 206 44.03 -19.98 -55.93
C PRO A 206 44.36 -19.12 -54.71
N SER A 207 45.32 -19.59 -53.93
CA SER A 207 45.94 -18.92 -52.80
C SER A 207 46.91 -17.82 -53.26
N THR A 208 46.49 -16.57 -53.28
CA THR A 208 47.30 -15.34 -53.10
C THR A 208 46.28 -14.23 -52.81
N TRP A 209 46.31 -13.46 -51.74
CA TRP A 209 47.27 -12.41 -51.43
C TRP A 209 47.19 -12.07 -49.94
N ARG A 210 48.37 -11.92 -49.33
CA ARG A 210 48.60 -11.52 -47.96
C ARG A 210 48.64 -9.98 -47.93
N ASN A 211 47.65 -9.33 -47.32
CA ASN A 211 47.72 -7.90 -47.01
C ASN A 211 48.27 -7.72 -45.59
N PRO A 212 49.41 -7.01 -45.42
CA PRO A 212 49.95 -6.67 -44.12
C PRO A 212 49.31 -5.37 -43.61
N GLY A 213 48.95 -5.36 -42.33
CA GLY A 213 48.84 -4.14 -41.53
C GLY A 213 47.44 -3.60 -41.34
N GLU A 214 46.80 -3.97 -40.23
CA GLU A 214 45.94 -3.02 -39.52
C GLU A 214 45.99 -3.29 -38.02
N LYS A 215 46.06 -2.19 -37.27
CA LYS A 215 46.73 -2.05 -35.98
C LYS A 215 45.83 -2.48 -34.82
N ASN A 216 46.46 -3.12 -33.84
CA ASN A 216 45.94 -3.36 -32.51
C ASN A 216 45.51 -2.03 -31.86
N ASN A 217 44.26 -1.97 -31.37
CA ASN A 217 43.87 -0.97 -30.38
C ASN A 217 43.15 -1.66 -29.22
N THR A 218 43.96 -2.25 -28.36
CA THR A 218 43.58 -2.81 -27.06
C THR A 218 43.36 -1.65 -26.10
N ARG A 219 42.12 -1.23 -25.90
CA ARG A 219 41.76 -0.29 -24.85
C ARG A 219 41.33 -1.07 -23.61
N SER A 220 42.31 -1.38 -22.76
CA SER A 220 42.11 -1.82 -21.38
C SER A 220 41.46 -0.68 -20.58
N ILE A 221 40.37 -1.01 -19.89
CA ILE A 221 39.74 -0.18 -18.86
C ILE A 221 40.26 -0.70 -17.52
N PRO A 222 40.89 0.13 -16.67
CA PRO A 222 41.30 -0.32 -15.35
C PRO A 222 40.07 -0.42 -14.42
N PHE A 223 39.92 -1.62 -13.87
CA PHE A 223 39.05 -1.94 -12.74
C PHE A 223 39.82 -1.59 -11.46
N SER A 224 39.40 -0.53 -10.77
CA SER A 224 39.94 -0.18 -9.45
C SER A 224 39.25 -1.01 -8.38
N GLU A 225 39.99 -1.96 -7.82
CA GLU A 225 39.75 -2.51 -6.48
C GLU A 225 40.29 -1.53 -5.45
N GLU A 226 39.42 -1.02 -4.58
CA GLU A 226 39.82 -0.51 -3.26
C GLU A 226 39.39 -1.53 -2.21
N MET A 227 40.33 -2.39 -1.82
CA MET A 227 40.30 -3.09 -0.53
C MET A 227 40.98 -2.19 0.51
N GLY A 228 40.17 -1.62 1.41
CA GLY A 228 40.64 -0.93 2.60
C GLY A 228 40.22 -1.70 3.85
N THR A 229 41.05 -2.64 4.29
CA THR A 229 40.92 -3.30 5.60
C THR A 229 41.75 -2.52 6.61
N GLN A 230 41.12 -1.75 7.50
CA GLN A 230 41.77 -1.21 8.69
C GLN A 230 41.34 -1.99 9.94
N LEU A 231 42.31 -2.70 10.53
CA LEU A 231 42.29 -3.14 11.92
C LEU A 231 42.84 -2.01 12.79
N ARG A 232 42.02 -1.48 13.70
CA ARG A 232 42.54 -0.84 14.91
C ARG A 232 41.60 -1.03 16.10
N SER A 233 42.16 -1.72 17.10
CA SER A 233 41.64 -1.94 18.44
C SER A 233 41.49 -0.63 19.24
N ARG A 234 40.38 -0.47 19.97
CA ARG A 234 40.33 0.02 21.38
C ARG A 234 38.90 0.04 21.94
N SER A 235 38.71 -0.65 23.05
CA SER A 235 37.63 -0.48 24.06
C SER A 235 38.11 0.54 25.14
N PRO A 236 37.33 1.04 26.14
CA PRO A 236 35.86 1.02 26.37
C PRO A 236 35.23 2.42 26.69
N SER A 237 33.89 2.43 26.88
CA SER A 237 32.91 3.35 27.53
C SER A 237 33.37 4.52 28.45
N PRO A 238 32.52 5.57 28.76
CA PRO A 238 31.06 5.53 28.97
C PRO A 238 30.20 6.71 28.41
N ALA A 239 28.87 6.57 28.58
CA ALA A 239 27.77 7.49 28.22
C ALA A 239 27.51 8.58 29.31
N PRO A 240 26.44 9.42 29.28
CA PRO A 240 25.53 9.85 28.21
C PRO A 240 25.32 11.39 28.15
N LYS A 241 24.95 11.97 26.99
CA LYS A 241 24.15 13.21 26.94
C LYS A 241 23.14 13.16 25.78
N PHE A 242 21.86 13.09 26.13
CA PHE A 242 20.73 13.21 25.22
C PHE A 242 20.71 14.60 24.58
N ARG A 243 20.87 14.66 23.25
CA ARG A 243 20.64 15.86 22.44
C ARG A 243 19.83 15.44 21.22
N THR A 244 18.51 15.56 21.31
CA THR A 244 17.58 15.30 20.20
C THR A 244 17.69 16.43 19.17
N ARG A 245 18.48 16.19 18.12
CA ARG A 245 18.56 16.99 16.91
C ARG A 245 17.75 16.27 15.83
N SER A 246 16.49 16.65 15.64
CA SER A 246 15.63 16.18 14.56
C SER A 246 16.12 16.78 13.23
N ARG A 247 16.99 16.02 12.54
CA ARG A 247 17.47 16.34 11.19
C ARG A 247 16.64 15.57 10.17
N SER A 248 15.87 16.34 9.41
CA SER A 248 15.21 16.01 8.15
C SER A 248 16.09 15.24 7.14
N ARG A 249 15.51 14.23 6.49
CA ARG A 249 15.56 13.86 5.04
C ARG A 249 15.83 12.38 4.75
N SER A 250 14.86 11.76 4.09
CA SER A 250 15.02 10.75 3.03
C SER A 250 13.63 10.59 2.37
N ARG A 251 13.27 11.30 1.29
CA ARG A 251 13.68 11.18 -0.12
C ARG A 251 13.64 9.73 -0.64
N SER A 252 12.43 9.22 -0.88
CA SER A 252 12.19 8.08 -1.78
C SER A 252 11.72 8.64 -3.14
N ARG A 253 12.69 8.84 -4.05
CA ARG A 253 12.42 9.14 -5.47
C ARG A 253 12.17 7.83 -6.20
N SER A 254 10.91 7.48 -6.41
CA SER A 254 10.53 6.42 -7.36
C SER A 254 10.61 6.97 -8.78
N ARG A 255 11.76 6.80 -9.45
CA ARG A 255 11.90 7.03 -10.88
C ARG A 255 11.34 5.83 -11.64
N SER A 256 10.04 5.85 -11.92
CA SER A 256 9.44 4.94 -12.89
C SER A 256 9.73 5.45 -14.30
N ARG A 257 10.85 5.00 -14.89
CA ARG A 257 11.09 5.12 -16.33
C ARG A 257 10.22 4.09 -17.05
N SER A 258 9.02 4.47 -17.43
CA SER A 258 8.22 3.72 -18.41
C SER A 258 8.64 4.15 -19.81
N SER A 259 9.56 3.40 -20.40
CA SER A 259 9.84 3.45 -21.83
C SER A 259 8.73 2.70 -22.57
N SER A 260 7.76 3.44 -23.11
CA SER A 260 6.75 2.89 -24.03
C SER A 260 7.41 2.39 -25.32
N PRO A 261 7.19 1.15 -25.76
CA PRO A 261 7.62 0.70 -27.08
C PRO A 261 6.79 1.41 -28.15
N SER A 262 7.44 2.12 -29.09
CA SER A 262 6.75 2.62 -30.28
C SER A 262 6.40 1.44 -31.18
N ILE A 263 5.12 1.08 -31.24
CA ILE A 263 4.60 0.10 -32.20
C ILE A 263 4.62 0.75 -33.57
N ARG A 264 5.65 0.42 -34.37
CA ARG A 264 5.69 0.70 -35.81
C ARG A 264 4.74 -0.28 -36.50
N GLY A 265 3.78 0.28 -37.23
CA GLY A 265 2.91 -0.46 -38.14
C GLY A 265 3.73 -1.24 -39.16
N GLY A 266 3.48 -2.54 -39.20
CA GLY A 266 3.83 -3.41 -40.31
C GLY A 266 2.54 -4.05 -40.79
N GLY A 267 2.08 -3.65 -41.97
CA GLY A 267 1.00 -4.32 -42.68
C GLY A 267 1.35 -5.79 -42.89
N GLY A 268 0.41 -6.66 -42.56
CA GLY A 268 0.57 -8.09 -42.69
C GLY A 268 -0.71 -8.78 -42.24
N ASN A 269 -1.57 -9.07 -43.23
CA ASN A 269 -2.76 -9.88 -43.05
C ASN A 269 -2.41 -11.19 -42.33
N GLY A 270 -3.17 -11.51 -41.28
CA GLY A 270 -3.21 -12.85 -40.69
C GLY A 270 -2.59 -12.99 -39.31
N ARG A 271 -3.37 -12.64 -38.27
CA ARG A 271 -3.46 -13.36 -36.97
C ARG A 271 -4.47 -12.64 -36.06
N LYS A 272 -5.73 -13.05 -36.19
CA LYS A 272 -6.80 -12.75 -35.23
C LYS A 272 -6.55 -13.60 -33.98
N GLY A 273 -6.47 -12.97 -32.81
CA GLY A 273 -6.49 -13.67 -31.53
C GLY A 273 -5.29 -13.38 -30.63
N PHE A 274 -5.11 -12.13 -30.17
CA PHE A 274 -4.50 -11.80 -28.86
C PHE A 274 -4.61 -10.29 -28.56
N GLN A 275 -5.81 -9.69 -28.66
CA GLN A 275 -6.05 -8.27 -28.36
C GLN A 275 -7.12 -8.01 -27.27
N LEU A 276 -7.52 -9.03 -26.51
CA LEU A 276 -8.64 -8.92 -25.56
C LEU A 276 -8.25 -8.54 -24.12
N LEU A 277 -6.98 -8.33 -23.79
CA LEU A 277 -6.55 -8.13 -22.38
C LEU A 277 -5.98 -6.73 -22.03
N THR A 278 -5.78 -5.82 -23.00
CA THR A 278 -5.18 -4.50 -22.73
C THR A 278 -6.19 -3.33 -22.62
N SER A 279 -7.47 -3.55 -22.86
CA SER A 279 -8.51 -2.52 -22.85
C SER A 279 -9.20 -2.28 -21.50
N LEU A 280 -9.01 -3.14 -20.49
CA LEU A 280 -9.68 -3.03 -19.19
C LEU A 280 -9.05 -2.04 -18.20
N LEU A 281 -7.82 -1.55 -18.44
CA LEU A 281 -7.14 -0.63 -17.52
C LEU A 281 -7.30 0.86 -17.86
N ALA A 282 -7.90 1.20 -19.01
CA ALA A 282 -7.98 2.60 -19.48
C ALA A 282 -9.27 3.34 -19.10
N VAL A 283 -10.28 2.65 -18.55
CA VAL A 283 -11.64 3.22 -18.34
C VAL A 283 -11.81 3.90 -16.96
N PHE A 284 -10.92 3.72 -16.00
CA PHE A 284 -11.03 4.35 -14.67
C PHE A 284 -10.42 5.77 -14.57
N GLY A 285 -10.09 6.41 -15.71
CA GLY A 285 -9.27 7.63 -15.73
C GLY A 285 -9.99 8.98 -15.76
N HIS A 286 -11.34 9.04 -15.85
CA HIS A 286 -12.02 10.31 -16.11
C HIS A 286 -13.08 10.65 -15.05
N SER A 287 -12.86 11.80 -14.41
CA SER A 287 -13.77 12.55 -13.54
C SER A 287 -13.88 12.09 -12.08
N SER A 288 -12.74 12.02 -11.39
CA SER A 288 -12.72 12.26 -9.95
C SER A 288 -13.01 13.75 -9.70
N THR A 289 -14.28 14.11 -9.50
CA THR A 289 -14.62 15.34 -8.79
C THR A 289 -13.91 15.27 -7.44
N ALA A 290 -12.78 15.97 -7.29
CA ALA A 290 -11.99 15.95 -6.08
C ALA A 290 -12.87 16.43 -4.92
N ARG A 291 -13.38 15.47 -4.12
CA ARG A 291 -14.00 15.75 -2.83
C ARG A 291 -12.91 16.39 -1.98
N ALA A 292 -13.27 17.50 -1.37
CA ALA A 292 -12.39 18.15 -0.43
C ALA A 292 -12.15 17.22 0.77
N TYR A 293 -10.96 17.25 1.35
CA TYR A 293 -10.51 16.33 2.39
C TYR A 293 -9.78 17.09 3.49
N ALA A 294 -9.87 16.59 4.73
CA ALA A 294 -9.23 17.21 5.88
C ALA A 294 -7.70 17.21 5.74
N CYS A 295 -7.06 18.35 6.03
CA CYS A 295 -5.61 18.50 5.99
C CYS A 295 -5.10 19.48 7.07
N THR A 296 -3.83 19.36 7.45
CA THR A 296 -3.19 20.14 8.52
C THR A 296 -2.12 21.12 8.00
N ARG A 297 -2.44 21.85 6.92
CA ARG A 297 -1.47 22.77 6.29
C ARG A 297 -1.33 24.11 6.99
N GLU A 298 -2.41 24.57 7.60
CA GLU A 298 -2.47 25.85 8.29
C GLU A 298 -2.25 25.65 9.78
N LYS A 299 -1.83 26.73 10.47
CA LYS A 299 -1.67 26.68 11.92
C LYS A 299 -3.04 26.54 12.57
N ALA A 300 -3.09 25.77 13.65
CA ALA A 300 -4.27 25.73 14.49
C ALA A 300 -4.61 27.12 15.02
N VAL A 301 -5.91 27.35 15.25
CA VAL A 301 -6.45 28.63 15.68
C VAL A 301 -7.31 28.41 16.92
N ASP A 302 -7.07 29.26 17.92
CA ASP A 302 -7.82 29.27 19.16
C ASP A 302 -8.70 30.51 19.24
N GLN A 303 -9.91 30.32 19.79
CA GLN A 303 -10.78 31.41 20.22
C GLN A 303 -11.24 31.13 21.65
N TYR A 304 -10.89 32.00 22.58
CA TYR A 304 -11.27 31.87 23.98
C TYR A 304 -12.65 32.49 24.23
N PHE A 305 -13.33 31.96 25.24
CA PHE A 305 -14.62 32.45 25.70
C PHE A 305 -14.77 32.32 27.21
N THR A 306 -15.65 33.13 27.80
CA THR A 306 -15.97 33.09 29.22
C THR A 306 -17.44 33.42 29.50
N LEU A 307 -18.00 32.78 30.52
CA LEU A 307 -19.29 33.12 31.10
C LEU A 307 -19.04 33.64 32.51
N SER A 308 -19.16 34.96 32.68
CA SER A 308 -19.17 35.60 34.00
C SER A 308 -20.61 35.70 34.47
N THR A 309 -20.98 34.91 35.49
CA THR A 309 -22.36 34.86 35.99
C THR A 309 -22.64 35.94 37.04
N THR A 310 -21.64 36.53 37.67
CA THR A 310 -21.68 37.72 38.55
C THR A 310 -20.25 37.96 39.08
N ALA A 311 -19.96 39.15 39.64
CA ALA A 311 -18.63 39.48 40.18
C ALA A 311 -18.11 38.52 41.28
N SER A 312 -18.99 37.72 41.89
CA SER A 312 -18.70 36.83 43.01
C SER A 312 -18.66 35.34 42.67
N ARG A 313 -18.98 34.93 41.44
CA ARG A 313 -19.01 33.50 41.06
C ARG A 313 -17.84 33.10 40.15
N PRO A 314 -17.30 31.88 40.30
CA PRO A 314 -16.27 31.37 39.40
C PRO A 314 -16.78 31.38 37.95
N ALA A 315 -16.01 31.97 37.06
CA ALA A 315 -16.36 32.08 35.65
C ALA A 315 -16.08 30.74 34.94
N ILE A 316 -17.02 30.28 34.11
CA ILE A 316 -16.77 29.16 33.19
C ILE A 316 -15.96 29.74 32.03
N GLY A 317 -14.72 29.31 31.89
CA GLY A 317 -13.85 29.65 30.77
C GLY A 317 -13.78 28.49 29.78
N GLY A 318 -13.45 28.78 28.53
CA GLY A 318 -13.15 27.75 27.55
C GLY A 318 -12.39 28.25 26.32
N VAL A 319 -12.08 27.31 25.44
CA VAL A 319 -11.40 27.54 24.17
C VAL A 319 -12.08 26.72 23.07
N ILE A 320 -12.26 27.34 21.91
CA ILE A 320 -12.60 26.68 20.65
C ILE A 320 -11.29 26.53 19.89
N HIS A 321 -10.85 25.29 19.71
CA HIS A 321 -9.61 24.95 19.02
C HIS A 321 -9.95 24.36 17.65
N GLY A 322 -9.53 25.00 16.56
CA GLY A 322 -9.66 24.48 15.19
C GLY A 322 -8.30 24.18 14.58
N TRP A 323 -8.10 22.98 14.04
CA TRP A 323 -6.79 22.52 13.53
C TRP A 323 -6.83 21.96 12.10
N LEU A 324 -8.01 21.64 11.57
CA LEU A 324 -8.15 21.12 10.20
C LEU A 324 -8.55 22.20 9.21
N THR A 325 -8.12 21.97 7.99
CA THR A 325 -8.36 22.79 6.81
C THR A 325 -9.01 21.93 5.75
N ASP A 326 -9.90 22.53 4.95
CA ASP A 326 -10.56 21.81 3.85
C ASP A 326 -9.67 21.87 2.61
N CYS A 327 -8.96 20.80 2.31
CA CYS A 327 -8.04 20.76 1.17
C CYS A 327 -8.73 20.21 -0.07
N LYS A 328 -8.44 20.82 -1.22
CA LYS A 328 -8.77 20.26 -2.53
C LYS A 328 -7.52 20.12 -3.37
N ASP A 329 -7.33 18.94 -3.93
CA ASP A 329 -6.30 18.69 -4.93
C ASP A 329 -6.80 19.12 -6.31
N LYS A 330 -6.11 20.09 -6.89
CA LYS A 330 -6.30 20.53 -8.28
C LYS A 330 -5.17 19.96 -9.13
N GLN A 331 -5.52 19.19 -10.15
CA GLN A 331 -4.53 18.67 -11.10
C GLN A 331 -4.32 19.67 -12.22
N ASP A 332 -3.17 20.37 -12.20
CA ASP A 332 -2.77 21.29 -13.25
C ASP A 332 -1.89 20.53 -14.26
N CYS A 333 -2.44 20.29 -15.46
CA CYS A 333 -1.74 19.58 -16.52
C CYS A 333 -1.24 20.53 -17.59
N LYS A 334 0.08 20.53 -17.84
CA LYS A 334 0.69 21.22 -18.97
C LYS A 334 1.05 20.20 -20.04
N GLN A 335 0.55 20.40 -21.25
CA GLN A 335 0.93 19.61 -22.42
C GLN A 335 2.19 20.20 -23.05
N SER A 336 3.24 19.39 -23.16
CA SER A 336 4.49 19.73 -23.82
C SER A 336 4.61 18.90 -25.08
N CYS A 337 4.51 19.53 -26.24
CA CYS A 337 4.66 18.88 -27.54
C CYS A 337 6.06 19.13 -28.09
N HIS A 338 6.72 18.06 -28.53
CA HIS A 338 7.97 18.14 -29.28
C HIS A 338 7.74 17.57 -30.67
N GLN A 339 8.01 18.37 -31.69
CA GLN A 339 7.97 17.92 -33.07
C GLN A 339 9.23 17.12 -33.37
N SER A 340 9.06 15.89 -33.86
CA SER A 340 10.16 15.04 -34.31
C SER A 340 10.02 14.85 -35.81
N CYS A 341 10.96 15.40 -36.57
CA CYS A 341 11.01 15.24 -38.02
C CYS A 341 12.00 14.14 -38.40
N LYS A 342 11.59 13.26 -39.31
CA LYS A 342 12.44 12.22 -39.87
C LYS A 342 12.32 12.24 -41.39
N THR A 343 13.45 12.42 -42.06
CA THR A 343 13.53 12.35 -43.52
C THR A 343 13.79 10.92 -43.96
N VAL A 344 12.94 10.42 -44.86
CA VAL A 344 13.06 9.09 -45.47
C VAL A 344 12.87 9.25 -46.97
N ASN A 345 13.87 8.86 -47.76
CA ASN A 345 13.88 8.95 -49.23
C ASN A 345 13.58 10.37 -49.75
N GLY A 346 14.25 11.39 -49.21
CA GLY A 346 14.05 12.78 -49.62
C GLY A 346 12.74 13.43 -49.16
N LYS A 347 11.83 12.69 -48.50
CA LYS A 347 10.60 13.22 -47.92
C LYS A 347 10.73 13.35 -46.40
N THR A 348 10.62 14.57 -45.89
CA THR A 348 10.59 14.85 -44.44
C THR A 348 9.18 14.62 -43.89
N LYS A 349 9.05 13.71 -42.93
CA LYS A 349 7.81 13.51 -42.18
C LYS A 349 8.03 13.96 -40.74
N CYS A 350 7.25 14.92 -40.30
CA CYS A 350 7.22 15.37 -38.91
C CYS A 350 6.07 14.72 -38.17
N SER A 351 6.31 14.31 -36.92
CA SER A 351 5.26 13.89 -36.00
C SER A 351 5.39 14.65 -34.69
N ASP A 352 4.27 15.18 -34.21
CA ASP A 352 4.23 15.82 -32.90
C ASP A 352 4.09 14.75 -31.83
N LYS A 353 5.06 14.71 -30.92
CA LYS A 353 5.00 13.88 -29.73
C LYS A 353 4.65 14.77 -28.55
N CYS A 354 3.37 14.76 -28.18
CA CYS A 354 2.89 15.46 -27.00
C CYS A 354 3.02 14.59 -25.74
N THR A 355 3.57 15.18 -24.68
CA THR A 355 3.61 14.60 -23.34
C THR A 355 2.82 15.49 -22.40
N LYS A 356 1.85 14.93 -21.69
CA LYS A 356 1.07 15.65 -20.68
C LYS A 356 1.77 15.49 -19.33
N LYS A 357 2.33 16.57 -18.80
CA LYS A 357 2.88 16.61 -17.45
C LYS A 357 1.83 17.21 -16.52
N CYS A 358 1.31 16.40 -15.62
CA CYS A 358 0.35 16.83 -14.62
C CYS A 358 1.05 17.02 -13.27
N HIS A 359 0.74 18.13 -12.60
CA HIS A 359 1.14 18.41 -11.23
C HIS A 359 -0.12 18.57 -10.38
N THR A 360 -0.15 17.90 -9.23
CA THR A 360 -1.22 18.10 -8.26
C THR A 360 -0.85 19.26 -7.35
N LYS A 361 -1.68 20.30 -7.34
CA LYS A 361 -1.59 21.43 -6.43
C LYS A 361 -2.74 21.35 -5.43
N THR A 362 -2.42 21.13 -4.17
CA THR A 362 -3.39 21.21 -3.08
C THR A 362 -3.66 22.67 -2.72
N THR A 363 -4.92 23.08 -2.71
CA THR A 363 -5.40 24.41 -2.30
C THR A 363 -6.31 24.29 -1.10
N THR A 364 -6.21 25.22 -0.15
CA THR A 364 -7.19 25.38 0.94
C THR A 364 -8.48 25.96 0.38
N GLN A 365 -9.62 25.32 0.65
CA GLN A 365 -10.96 25.88 0.44
C GLN A 365 -11.45 26.62 1.69
N ARG A 366 -11.22 26.05 2.88
CA ARG A 366 -11.67 26.61 4.15
C ARG A 366 -10.61 26.47 5.23
N ALA A 367 -10.18 27.61 5.77
CA ALA A 367 -9.15 27.71 6.81
C ALA A 367 -9.71 27.35 8.21
N PRO A 368 -8.88 26.90 9.17
CA PRO A 368 -9.31 26.59 10.53
C PRO A 368 -10.07 27.74 11.21
N ARG A 369 -9.64 28.99 10.97
CA ARG A 369 -10.30 30.19 11.50
C ARG A 369 -11.78 30.27 11.14
N SER A 370 -12.15 29.90 9.91
CA SER A 370 -13.54 29.94 9.44
C SER A 370 -14.42 28.93 10.17
N TYR A 371 -13.88 27.79 10.59
CA TYR A 371 -14.61 26.83 11.42
C TYR A 371 -14.77 27.34 12.86
N VAL A 372 -13.70 27.93 13.41
CA VAL A 372 -13.70 28.54 14.75
C VAL A 372 -14.71 29.68 14.84
N ASP A 373 -14.76 30.57 13.86
CA ASP A 373 -15.69 31.71 13.85
C ASP A 373 -17.16 31.26 13.76
N ASP A 374 -17.46 30.23 12.95
CA ASP A 374 -18.80 29.62 12.89
C ASP A 374 -19.24 29.10 14.26
N VAL A 375 -18.36 28.37 14.96
CA VAL A 375 -18.65 27.82 16.29
C VAL A 375 -18.72 28.92 17.33
N ALA A 376 -17.87 29.94 17.23
CA ALA A 376 -17.86 31.08 18.15
C ALA A 376 -19.20 31.84 18.14
N SER A 377 -19.87 31.92 17.00
CA SER A 377 -21.22 32.49 16.91
C SER A 377 -22.24 31.69 17.74
N LYS A 378 -22.17 30.35 17.70
CA LYS A 378 -23.04 29.44 18.47
C LYS A 378 -22.69 29.46 19.97
N VAL A 379 -21.42 29.56 20.31
CA VAL A 379 -20.96 29.73 21.71
C VAL A 379 -21.51 31.02 22.31
N LYS A 380 -21.55 32.13 21.54
CA LYS A 380 -22.21 33.36 21.97
C LYS A 380 -23.71 33.18 22.21
N ALA A 381 -24.38 32.40 21.37
CA ALA A 381 -25.81 32.08 21.55
C ALA A 381 -26.09 31.31 22.85
N CYS A 382 -25.10 30.55 23.35
CA CYS A 382 -25.15 29.92 24.68
C CYS A 382 -24.87 30.89 25.85
N GLY A 383 -24.72 32.19 25.59
CA GLY A 383 -24.52 33.23 26.62
C GLY A 383 -23.05 33.55 26.94
N PHE A 384 -22.08 32.87 26.32
CA PHE A 384 -20.66 33.13 26.55
C PHE A 384 -20.19 34.40 25.82
N LYS A 385 -19.23 35.11 26.42
CA LYS A 385 -18.54 36.25 25.80
C LYS A 385 -17.20 35.77 25.23
N LEU A 386 -16.88 36.18 24.00
CA LEU A 386 -15.57 35.91 23.40
C LEU A 386 -14.52 36.83 24.04
N VAL A 387 -13.34 36.28 24.31
CA VAL A 387 -12.20 36.99 24.92
C VAL A 387 -10.91 36.63 24.21
N ASP A 388 -9.88 37.47 24.34
CA ASP A 388 -8.57 37.23 23.70
C ASP A 388 -7.75 36.16 24.44
N GLY A 389 -8.10 35.88 25.70
CA GLY A 389 -7.45 34.87 26.53
C GLY A 389 -8.24 34.62 27.81
N LEU A 390 -8.00 33.46 28.44
CA LEU A 390 -8.63 33.16 29.73
C LEU A 390 -8.02 34.02 30.85
N PRO A 391 -8.85 34.62 31.72
CA PRO A 391 -8.35 35.43 32.83
C PRO A 391 -7.63 34.54 33.86
N GLY A 392 -6.38 34.87 34.16
CA GLY A 392 -5.58 34.20 35.19
C GLY A 392 -4.23 33.74 34.68
N LYS A 393 -3.15 34.37 35.16
CA LYS A 393 -1.77 33.91 34.94
C LYS A 393 -1.57 32.57 35.68
N GLY A 394 -1.80 31.45 35.01
CA GLY A 394 -1.13 30.18 35.35
C GLY A 394 -1.97 28.91 35.45
N ASN A 395 -3.25 28.96 35.83
CA ASN A 395 -3.97 27.73 36.21
C ASN A 395 -5.37 27.53 35.60
N MET A 396 -5.95 28.53 34.94
CA MET A 396 -7.23 28.36 34.23
C MET A 396 -6.99 27.80 32.84
N GLU A 397 -6.54 26.55 32.78
CA GLU A 397 -6.46 25.81 31.52
C GLU A 397 -7.81 25.14 31.25
N ALA A 398 -8.32 25.30 30.03
CA ALA A 398 -9.50 24.60 29.56
C ALA A 398 -9.15 23.12 29.30
N LYS A 399 -9.15 22.32 30.37
CA LYS A 399 -8.74 20.90 30.34
C LYS A 399 -9.84 19.96 29.88
N PHE A 400 -11.11 20.33 30.09
CA PHE A 400 -12.22 19.41 29.92
C PHE A 400 -12.85 19.57 28.54
N ARG A 401 -12.70 18.58 27.68
CA ARG A 401 -13.36 18.53 26.38
C ARG A 401 -14.87 18.35 26.51
N VAL A 402 -15.64 19.19 25.84
CA VAL A 402 -17.07 18.95 25.63
C VAL A 402 -17.19 17.86 24.58
N ALA A 403 -17.38 16.61 25.00
CA ALA A 403 -17.25 15.43 24.15
C ALA A 403 -18.47 15.20 23.25
N ASN A 404 -18.79 16.17 22.39
CA ASN A 404 -19.72 15.96 21.29
C ASN A 404 -18.92 15.64 20.01
N PRO A 405 -18.93 14.38 19.54
CA PRO A 405 -18.16 13.99 18.36
C PRO A 405 -18.65 14.64 17.06
N ARG A 406 -19.89 15.15 17.00
CA ARG A 406 -20.40 15.85 15.81
C ARG A 406 -19.73 17.21 15.62
N ILE A 407 -19.28 17.86 16.69
CA ILE A 407 -18.51 19.11 16.58
C ILE A 407 -17.20 18.84 15.84
N GLU A 408 -16.47 17.81 16.25
CA GLU A 408 -15.18 17.47 15.64
C GLU A 408 -15.33 16.92 14.23
N ARG A 409 -16.39 16.17 13.96
CA ARG A 409 -16.64 15.59 12.63
C ARG A 409 -17.12 16.62 11.60
N ASP A 410 -18.11 17.43 11.98
CA ASP A 410 -18.84 18.30 11.04
C ASP A 410 -18.26 19.71 11.00
N LEU A 411 -17.68 20.18 12.11
CA LEU A 411 -17.13 21.53 12.24
C LEU A 411 -15.61 21.55 12.43
N TRP A 412 -14.95 20.41 12.60
CA TRP A 412 -13.49 20.30 12.75
C TRP A 412 -12.88 21.22 13.81
N VAL A 413 -13.64 21.44 14.88
CA VAL A 413 -13.18 22.13 16.08
C VAL A 413 -13.41 21.28 17.31
N GLN A 414 -12.70 21.63 18.37
CA GLN A 414 -12.81 21.03 19.69
C GLN A 414 -13.11 22.14 20.68
N ILE A 415 -14.17 21.93 21.48
CA ILE A 415 -14.52 22.86 22.55
C ILE A 415 -13.99 22.26 23.86
N ARG A 416 -13.18 23.02 24.57
CA ARG A 416 -12.76 22.69 25.94
C ARG A 416 -13.23 23.76 26.90
N VAL A 417 -13.54 23.36 28.13
CA VAL A 417 -13.97 24.22 29.23
C VAL A 417 -13.09 24.00 30.46
N THR A 418 -13.06 24.98 31.35
CA THR A 418 -12.32 24.92 32.63
C THR A 418 -13.00 23.99 33.64
N GLY A 419 -14.30 23.71 33.50
CA GLY A 419 -15.06 22.78 34.32
C GLY A 419 -16.48 22.60 33.81
N PHE A 420 -17.11 21.47 34.16
CA PHE A 420 -18.51 21.18 33.77
C PHE A 420 -19.54 21.63 34.80
N ASN A 421 -19.14 21.79 36.05
CA ASN A 421 -19.99 21.84 37.24
C ASN A 421 -19.43 22.91 38.20
N VAL A 422 -19.36 24.13 37.69
CA VAL A 422 -18.77 25.30 38.32
C VAL A 422 -19.78 25.96 39.27
N THR A 423 -21.06 25.96 38.94
CA THR A 423 -22.12 26.51 39.82
C THR A 423 -22.56 25.52 40.89
N ASP A 424 -22.64 24.23 40.58
CA ASP A 424 -23.05 23.16 41.49
C ASP A 424 -22.12 21.95 41.29
N PRO A 425 -21.44 21.44 42.33
CA PRO A 425 -20.55 20.29 42.19
C PRO A 425 -21.23 19.00 41.70
N ASN A 426 -22.54 18.86 41.86
CA ASN A 426 -23.29 17.65 41.52
C ASN A 426 -24.04 17.75 40.18
N LYS A 427 -24.09 18.94 39.57
CA LYS A 427 -24.84 19.16 38.33
C LYS A 427 -23.97 19.87 37.29
N THR A 428 -24.00 19.36 36.05
CA THR A 428 -23.41 20.07 34.92
C THR A 428 -24.18 21.36 34.63
N ASP A 429 -23.47 22.48 34.50
CA ASP A 429 -24.04 23.78 34.20
C ASP A 429 -24.82 23.76 32.87
N ASP A 430 -26.00 24.37 32.85
CA ASP A 430 -26.89 24.38 31.68
C ASP A 430 -26.20 25.04 30.45
N ALA A 431 -25.30 26.00 30.70
CA ALA A 431 -24.49 26.62 29.65
C ALA A 431 -23.54 25.61 28.96
N VAL A 432 -22.99 24.64 29.71
CA VAL A 432 -22.14 23.58 29.15
C VAL A 432 -22.98 22.57 28.37
N TRP A 433 -24.20 22.27 28.82
CA TRP A 433 -25.16 21.49 28.03
C TRP A 433 -25.51 22.16 26.69
N CYS A 434 -25.64 23.49 26.67
CA CYS A 434 -25.81 24.25 25.43
C CYS A 434 -24.62 24.07 24.48
N LEU A 435 -23.38 24.13 24.99
CA LEU A 435 -22.17 23.85 24.19
C LEU A 435 -22.17 22.42 23.63
N TYR A 436 -22.58 21.44 24.45
CA TYR A 436 -22.71 20.05 24.02
C TYR A 436 -23.76 19.89 22.92
N GLY A 437 -24.77 20.76 22.83
CA GLY A 437 -25.78 20.70 21.77
C GLY A 437 -25.25 20.99 20.36
N ILE A 438 -24.19 21.81 20.23
CA ILE A 438 -23.58 22.17 18.94
C ILE A 438 -23.14 20.88 18.21
N PRO A 439 -23.42 20.66 16.91
CA PRO A 439 -23.98 21.59 15.94
C PRO A 439 -25.51 21.75 15.93
N GLY A 440 -26.28 20.91 16.65
CA GLY A 440 -27.76 20.88 16.61
C GLY A 440 -28.42 21.84 17.62
N LYS A 441 -29.63 22.34 17.40
CA LYS A 441 -30.57 22.24 16.27
C LYS A 441 -30.37 23.35 15.25
#